data_AF-A0A0P9R736-F1
#
_entry.id   AF-A0A0P9R736-F1
#
_cell.length_a   1.000
_cell.length_b   1.000
_cell.length_c   1.000
_cell.angle_alpha   90.00
_cell.angle_beta   90.00
_cell.angle_gamma   90.00
#
_symmetry.space_group_name_H-M   'P 1'
#
loop_
_entity.id
_entity.type
_entity.pdbx_description
1 polymer ?
#
loop_
_entity_poly.entity_id
_entity_poly.type
_entity_poly.pdbx_seq_one_letter_code
_entity_poly.pdbx_strand_id
1 'polypeptide(L)'
;MAVFVEAPWSVIRDATPVLIDGKNVGVLDRSSAYWKAKGNATWSDAIRGFRVSMVAMGGFGVAAVTLELFDITDDFYAAKTSEEEYGLRIKWSSALLMGLGSAAQLFAGIFPASAFTIIAMNPWFSVALLATGLIYLIATMALNYFKQDSVG
;
A
#
# COMPACT_ATOMS: atom_id res chain seq x y z
N MET A 1 -15.01 -8.79 -17.24
CA MET A 1 -13.66 -9.22 -17.69
C MET A 1 -13.53 -8.86 -19.17
N ALA A 2 -12.46 -8.16 -19.55
CA ALA A 2 -12.07 -7.72 -20.91
C ALA A 2 -12.00 -6.18 -21.12
N VAL A 3 -11.10 -5.48 -20.41
CA VAL A 3 -10.58 -4.15 -20.84
C VAL A 3 -9.09 -4.01 -20.45
N PHE A 4 -8.32 -5.09 -20.62
CA PHE A 4 -6.86 -5.07 -20.53
C PHE A 4 -6.20 -5.51 -21.85
N VAL A 5 -6.98 -5.62 -22.94
CA VAL A 5 -6.55 -6.32 -24.17
C VAL A 5 -6.04 -5.38 -25.28
N GLU A 6 -6.26 -4.07 -25.21
CA GLU A 6 -5.94 -3.21 -26.37
C GLU A 6 -4.58 -2.48 -26.32
N ALA A 7 -3.88 -2.47 -25.17
CA ALA A 7 -2.53 -1.92 -25.09
C ALA A 7 -1.57 -2.98 -24.55
N PRO A 8 -0.71 -3.59 -25.40
CA PRO A 8 0.28 -4.56 -24.96
C PRO A 8 1.15 -3.96 -23.86
N TRP A 9 1.35 -4.69 -22.76
CA TRP A 9 2.16 -4.23 -21.62
C TRP A 9 3.57 -3.75 -22.04
N SER A 10 4.15 -4.36 -23.07
CA SER A 10 5.41 -3.92 -23.68
C SER A 10 5.36 -2.48 -24.20
N VAL A 11 4.24 -2.06 -24.81
CA VAL A 11 4.04 -0.71 -25.34
C VAL A 11 3.95 0.32 -24.21
N ILE A 12 3.33 -0.02 -23.08
CA ILE A 12 3.23 0.87 -21.91
C ILE A 12 4.56 0.98 -21.17
N ARG A 13 5.27 -0.16 -21.00
CA ARG A 13 6.57 -0.23 -20.33
C ARG A 13 7.65 0.53 -21.10
N ASP A 14 7.63 0.43 -22.43
CA ASP A 14 8.67 0.97 -23.30
C ASP A 14 8.32 2.39 -23.85
N ALA A 15 7.18 2.95 -23.43
CA ALA A 15 6.77 4.32 -23.78
C ALA A 15 7.68 5.36 -23.12
N THR A 16 8.55 5.97 -23.93
CA THR A 16 9.47 7.05 -23.51
C THR A 16 8.69 8.23 -22.92
N PRO A 17 9.24 8.92 -21.90
CA PRO A 17 8.61 10.10 -21.32
C PRO A 17 8.58 11.23 -22.36
N VAL A 18 7.41 11.48 -22.94
CA VAL A 18 7.18 12.68 -23.74
C VAL A 18 6.77 13.80 -22.79
N LEU A 19 7.57 14.85 -22.77
CA LEU A 19 7.27 16.11 -22.10
C LEU A 19 6.09 16.77 -22.83
N ILE A 20 4.91 16.75 -22.23
CA ILE A 20 3.81 17.61 -22.67
C ILE A 20 4.00 18.93 -21.92
N ASP A 21 4.32 19.99 -22.67
CA ASP A 21 4.54 21.34 -22.11
C ASP A 21 5.63 21.39 -21.01
N GLY A 22 6.73 20.63 -21.21
CA GLY A 22 7.87 20.61 -20.29
C GLY A 22 7.63 19.88 -18.96
N LYS A 23 6.50 19.20 -18.78
CA LYS A 23 6.17 18.47 -17.53
C LYS A 23 6.13 16.96 -17.73
N ASN A 24 6.71 16.24 -16.76
CA ASN A 24 6.60 14.78 -16.70
C ASN A 24 5.16 14.38 -16.39
N VAL A 25 4.46 13.84 -17.39
CA VAL A 25 3.09 13.32 -17.23
C VAL A 25 3.17 11.87 -16.77
N GLY A 26 2.73 11.60 -15.53
CA GLY A 26 2.70 10.27 -14.94
C GLY A 26 1.70 9.34 -15.63
N VAL A 27 1.81 8.02 -15.42
CA VAL A 27 1.01 7.01 -16.14
C VAL A 27 -0.50 7.20 -15.91
N LEU A 28 -0.89 7.58 -14.69
CA LEU A 28 -2.28 7.90 -14.34
C LEU A 28 -2.76 9.19 -15.01
N ASP A 29 -1.91 10.21 -15.09
CA ASP A 29 -2.24 11.48 -15.76
C ASP A 29 -2.35 11.29 -17.29
N ARG A 30 -1.50 10.45 -17.91
CA ARG A 30 -1.61 10.06 -19.33
C ARG A 30 -2.92 9.32 -19.59
N SER A 31 -3.24 8.35 -18.73
CA SER A 31 -4.46 7.55 -18.85
C SER A 31 -5.70 8.44 -18.73
N SER A 32 -5.74 9.32 -17.73
CA SER A 32 -6.83 10.30 -17.57
C SER A 32 -6.95 11.22 -18.79
N ALA A 33 -5.85 11.83 -19.25
CA ALA A 33 -5.85 12.73 -20.41
C ALA A 33 -6.29 12.03 -21.70
N TYR A 34 -5.84 10.79 -21.92
CA TYR A 34 -6.26 9.96 -23.06
C TYR A 34 -7.77 9.74 -23.06
N TRP A 35 -8.35 9.34 -21.93
CA TRP A 35 -9.78 9.06 -21.84
C TRP A 35 -10.63 10.32 -21.93
N LYS A 36 -10.13 11.44 -21.40
CA LYS A 36 -10.75 12.75 -21.61
C LYS A 36 -10.74 13.17 -23.09
N ALA A 37 -9.64 12.97 -23.80
CA ALA A 37 -9.54 13.25 -25.25
C ALA A 37 -10.45 12.35 -26.09
N LYS A 38 -10.75 11.13 -25.62
CA LYS A 38 -11.73 10.21 -26.22
C LYS A 38 -13.18 10.53 -25.84
N GLY A 39 -13.44 11.60 -25.09
CA GLY A 39 -14.78 12.02 -24.68
C GLY A 39 -15.34 11.28 -23.46
N ASN A 40 -14.56 10.41 -22.82
CA ASN A 40 -14.98 9.67 -21.63
C ASN A 40 -14.50 10.38 -20.34
N ALA A 41 -15.16 11.49 -20.01
CA ALA A 41 -14.84 12.31 -18.84
C ALA A 41 -15.01 11.56 -17.52
N THR A 42 -16.05 10.73 -17.38
CA THR A 42 -16.32 9.94 -16.17
C THR A 42 -15.17 9.00 -15.82
N TRP A 43 -14.61 8.32 -16.82
CA TRP A 43 -13.48 7.40 -16.60
C TRP A 43 -12.16 8.15 -16.33
N SER A 44 -11.95 9.30 -16.97
CA SER A 44 -10.85 10.20 -16.63
C SER A 44 -10.91 10.64 -15.16
N ASP A 45 -12.09 11.05 -14.69
CA ASP A 45 -12.28 11.50 -13.30
C ASP A 45 -12.12 10.35 -12.30
N ALA A 46 -12.52 9.13 -12.66
CA ALA A 46 -12.27 7.94 -11.86
C ALA A 46 -10.75 7.68 -11.68
N ILE A 47 -9.96 7.84 -12.74
CA ILE A 47 -8.49 7.67 -12.67
C ILE A 47 -7.84 8.76 -11.79
N ARG A 48 -8.34 10.00 -11.86
CA ARG A 48 -7.86 11.08 -10.96
C ARG A 48 -8.30 10.84 -9.51
N GLY A 49 -9.52 10.35 -9.30
CA GLY A 49 -10.04 9.96 -7.99
C GLY A 49 -9.22 8.82 -7.36
N PHE A 50 -8.79 7.85 -8.17
CA PHE A 50 -7.92 6.76 -7.72
C PHE A 50 -6.60 7.27 -7.11
N ARG A 51 -5.97 8.29 -7.70
CA ARG A 51 -4.77 8.93 -7.16
C ARG A 51 -5.01 9.54 -5.77
N VAL A 52 -6.11 10.28 -5.60
CA VAL A 52 -6.47 10.89 -4.32
C VAL A 52 -6.72 9.81 -3.27
N SER A 53 -7.41 8.73 -3.63
CA SER A 53 -7.62 7.58 -2.76
C SER A 53 -6.32 6.90 -2.34
N MET A 54 -5.35 6.75 -3.24
CA MET A 54 -4.03 6.21 -2.89
C MET A 54 -3.28 7.07 -1.89
N VAL A 55 -3.34 8.40 -2.04
CA VAL A 55 -2.74 9.33 -1.07
C VAL A 55 -3.44 9.22 0.28
N ALA A 56 -4.77 9.20 0.30
CA ALA A 56 -5.55 9.09 1.54
C ALA A 56 -5.28 7.76 2.26
N MET A 57 -5.41 6.63 1.57
CA MET A 57 -5.18 5.30 2.14
C MET A 57 -3.73 5.14 2.61
N GLY A 58 -2.76 5.55 1.79
CA GLY A 58 -1.34 5.50 2.16
C GLY A 58 -1.03 6.38 3.36
N GLY A 59 -1.58 7.60 3.40
CA GLY A 59 -1.41 8.52 4.53
C GLY A 59 -1.99 7.99 5.83
N PHE A 60 -3.24 7.49 5.81
CA PHE A 60 -3.87 6.86 6.97
C PHE A 60 -3.14 5.60 7.40
N GLY A 61 -2.68 4.78 6.46
CA GLY A 61 -1.90 3.58 6.75
C GLY A 61 -0.57 3.89 7.45
N VAL A 62 0.16 4.91 7.00
CA VAL A 62 1.40 5.37 7.67
C VAL A 62 1.10 5.86 9.10
N ALA A 63 0.06 6.67 9.29
CA ALA A 63 -0.34 7.13 10.62
C ALA A 63 -0.74 5.98 11.55
N ALA A 64 -1.55 5.04 11.05
CA ALA A 64 -1.98 3.86 11.81
C ALA A 64 -0.80 2.99 12.23
N VAL A 65 0.11 2.67 11.32
CA VAL A 65 1.30 1.86 11.63
C VAL A 65 2.23 2.57 12.60
N THR A 66 2.36 3.90 12.52
CA THR A 66 3.17 4.65 13.48
C THR A 66 2.64 4.49 14.90
N LEU A 67 1.33 4.66 15.10
CA LEU A 67 0.69 4.45 16.41
C LEU A 67 0.82 2.99 16.88
N GLU A 68 0.62 2.04 15.97
CA GLU A 68 0.73 0.61 16.27
C GLU A 68 2.15 0.21 16.67
N LEU A 69 3.18 0.72 16.01
CA LEU A 69 4.57 0.41 16.36
C LEU A 69 4.96 0.99 17.73
N PHE A 70 4.41 2.15 18.12
CA PHE A 70 4.59 2.65 19.49
C PHE A 70 3.95 1.70 20.51
N ASP A 71 2.70 1.31 20.30
CA ASP A 71 1.97 0.39 21.18
C ASP A 71 2.70 -0.98 21.32
N ILE A 72 3.14 -1.57 20.20
CA ILE A 72 3.89 -2.83 20.21
C ILE A 72 5.22 -2.69 20.94
N THR A 73 5.90 -1.55 20.82
CA THR A 73 7.18 -1.33 21.49
C THR A 73 7.01 -1.24 23.00
N ASP A 74 5.97 -0.54 23.47
CA ASP A 74 5.63 -0.49 24.89
C ASP A 74 5.25 -1.87 25.43
N ASP A 75 4.44 -2.63 24.68
CA ASP A 75 4.09 -4.02 24.98
C ASP A 75 5.33 -4.93 25.07
N PHE A 76 6.36 -4.66 24.25
CA PHE A 76 7.60 -5.43 24.24
C PHE A 76 8.38 -5.31 25.54
N TYR A 77 8.45 -4.11 26.11
CA TYR A 77 9.09 -3.88 27.41
C TYR A 77 8.29 -4.43 28.59
N ALA A 78 6.98 -4.64 28.39
CA ALA A 78 6.08 -5.21 29.39
C ALA A 78 5.92 -6.74 29.29
N ALA A 79 6.50 -7.38 28.26
CA ALA A 79 6.38 -8.81 28.02
C ALA A 79 6.94 -9.64 29.19
N LYS A 80 6.21 -10.68 29.59
CA LYS A 80 6.56 -11.51 30.74
C LYS A 80 7.12 -12.88 30.34
N THR A 81 6.82 -13.32 29.12
CA THR A 81 7.19 -14.64 28.61
C THR A 81 7.89 -14.55 27.25
N SER A 82 8.65 -15.58 26.91
CA SER A 82 9.31 -15.71 25.60
C SER A 82 8.32 -15.80 24.44
N GLU A 83 7.16 -16.40 24.69
CA GLU A 83 6.08 -16.60 23.73
C GLU A 83 5.41 -15.26 23.38
N GLU A 84 5.17 -14.42 24.39
CA GLU A 84 4.70 -13.05 24.20
C GLU A 84 5.73 -12.22 23.42
N GLU A 85 7.01 -12.32 23.80
CA GLU A 85 8.07 -11.60 23.09
C GLU A 85 8.14 -11.99 21.61
N TYR A 86 8.09 -13.29 21.31
CA TYR A 86 8.12 -13.79 19.93
C TYR A 86 6.88 -13.36 19.13
N GLY A 87 5.69 -13.45 19.74
CA GLY A 87 4.44 -12.97 19.13
C GLY A 87 4.50 -11.47 18.81
N LEU A 88 5.06 -10.66 19.72
CA LEU A 88 5.26 -9.23 19.53
C LEU A 88 6.27 -8.93 18.41
N ARG A 89 7.37 -9.70 18.28
CA ARG A 89 8.31 -9.56 17.15
C ARG A 89 7.63 -9.79 15.80
N ILE A 90 6.77 -10.80 15.70
CA ILE A 90 6.01 -11.10 14.47
C ILE A 90 5.02 -9.96 14.19
N LYS A 91 4.26 -9.53 15.20
CA LYS A 91 3.30 -8.43 15.09
C LYS A 91 4.00 -7.15 14.64
N TRP A 92 5.13 -6.81 15.25
CA TRP A 92 5.98 -5.64 14.91
C TRP A 92 6.46 -5.68 13.46
N SER A 93 7.04 -6.82 13.04
CA SER A 93 7.58 -6.99 11.68
C SER A 93 6.48 -6.87 10.63
N SER A 94 5.30 -7.42 10.94
CA SER A 94 4.13 -7.35 10.05
C SER A 94 3.57 -5.93 9.96
N ALA A 95 3.45 -5.22 11.09
CA ALA A 95 3.05 -3.81 11.11
C ALA A 95 4.02 -2.94 10.28
N LEU A 96 5.33 -3.15 10.43
CA LEU A 96 6.35 -2.44 9.66
C LEU A 96 6.21 -2.70 8.15
N LEU A 97 6.01 -3.96 7.73
CA LEU A 97 5.79 -4.31 6.32
C LEU A 97 4.52 -3.65 5.76
N MET A 98 3.43 -3.62 6.52
CA MET A 98 2.22 -2.87 6.13
C MET A 98 2.52 -1.37 5.99
N GLY A 99 3.31 -0.80 6.91
CA GLY A 99 3.73 0.60 6.85
C GLY A 99 4.55 0.94 5.61
N LEU A 100 5.47 0.06 5.21
CA LEU A 100 6.21 0.19 3.96
C LEU A 100 5.28 0.17 2.74
N GLY A 101 4.26 -0.70 2.75
CA GLY A 101 3.22 -0.71 1.73
C GLY A 101 2.42 0.58 1.68
N SER A 102 1.96 1.07 2.82
CA SER A 102 1.22 2.34 2.92
C SER A 102 2.07 3.52 2.44
N ALA A 103 3.36 3.55 2.79
CA ALA A 103 4.30 4.55 2.29
C ALA A 103 4.47 4.46 0.77
N ALA A 104 4.60 3.25 0.21
CA ALA A 104 4.68 3.07 -1.24
C ALA A 104 3.40 3.55 -1.96
N GLN A 105 2.21 3.29 -1.41
CA GLN A 105 0.94 3.81 -1.94
C GLN A 105 0.86 5.34 -1.85
N LEU A 106 1.28 5.91 -0.72
CA LEU A 106 1.31 7.36 -0.51
C LEU A 106 2.23 8.03 -1.53
N PHE A 107 3.46 7.54 -1.68
CA PHE A 107 4.42 8.09 -2.64
C PHE A 107 4.00 7.87 -4.09
N ALA A 108 3.38 6.73 -4.43
CA ALA A 108 2.81 6.50 -5.75
C ALA A 108 1.67 7.50 -6.08
N GLY A 109 0.86 7.86 -5.07
CA GLY A 109 -0.19 8.86 -5.21
C GLY A 109 0.35 10.29 -5.34
N ILE A 110 1.38 10.66 -4.56
CA ILE A 110 2.00 12.00 -4.63
C ILE A 110 2.82 12.17 -5.92
N PHE A 111 3.59 11.14 -6.29
CA PHE A 111 4.50 11.12 -7.44
C PHE A 111 4.14 10.03 -8.46
N PRO A 112 3.14 10.24 -9.34
CA PRO A 112 2.64 9.21 -10.26
C PRO A 112 3.60 8.77 -11.37
N ALA A 113 4.74 9.46 -11.53
CA ALA A 113 5.80 9.12 -12.48
C ALA A 113 6.97 8.37 -11.83
N SER A 114 6.86 8.03 -10.54
CA SER A 114 7.93 7.40 -9.77
C SER A 114 7.89 5.86 -9.87
N ALA A 115 9.00 5.21 -9.50
CA ALA A 115 9.07 3.76 -9.38
C ALA A 115 8.06 3.19 -8.36
N PHE A 116 7.61 3.99 -7.38
CA PHE A 116 6.60 3.59 -6.41
C PHE A 116 5.26 3.25 -7.08
N THR A 117 4.89 3.94 -8.16
CA THR A 117 3.67 3.62 -8.91
C THR A 117 3.74 2.24 -9.55
N ILE A 118 4.90 1.83 -10.05
CA ILE A 118 5.12 0.47 -10.61
C ILE A 118 4.95 -0.58 -9.51
N ILE A 119 5.47 -0.32 -8.31
CA ILE A 119 5.37 -1.23 -7.16
C ILE A 119 3.91 -1.32 -6.69
N ALA A 120 3.27 -0.19 -6.40
CA ALA A 120 1.92 -0.15 -5.83
C ALA A 120 0.83 -0.65 -6.78
N MET A 121 1.06 -0.58 -8.10
CA MET A 121 0.15 -1.11 -9.12
C MET A 121 0.43 -2.57 -9.49
N ASN A 122 1.49 -3.19 -8.97
CA ASN A 122 1.78 -4.59 -9.21
C ASN A 122 0.69 -5.47 -8.57
N PRO A 123 0.09 -6.45 -9.28
CA PRO A 123 -0.91 -7.34 -8.69
C PRO A 123 -0.45 -8.05 -7.41
N TRP A 124 0.83 -8.39 -7.32
CA TRP A 124 1.42 -9.03 -6.14
C TRP A 124 1.54 -8.11 -4.94
N PHE A 125 1.50 -6.78 -5.13
CA PHE A 125 1.57 -5.82 -4.04
C PHE A 125 0.39 -5.99 -3.08
N SER A 126 -0.83 -6.03 -3.61
CA SER A 126 -2.04 -6.25 -2.80
C SER A 126 -2.08 -7.63 -2.16
N VAL A 127 -1.58 -8.65 -2.86
CA VAL A 127 -1.48 -10.03 -2.32
C VAL A 127 -0.50 -10.06 -1.13
N ALA A 128 0.66 -9.42 -1.28
CA ALA A 128 1.65 -9.32 -0.21
C ALA A 128 1.10 -8.58 1.00
N LEU A 129 0.44 -7.43 0.80
CA LEU A 129 -0.16 -6.68 1.90
C LEU A 129 -1.28 -7.45 2.61
N LEU A 130 -2.11 -8.18 1.87
CA LEU A 130 -3.12 -9.04 2.46
C LEU A 130 -2.48 -10.14 3.30
N ALA A 131 -1.45 -10.81 2.78
CA ALA A 131 -0.74 -11.85 3.51
C ALA A 131 -0.09 -11.30 4.78
N THR A 132 0.56 -10.14 4.70
CA THR A 132 1.12 -9.45 5.88
C THR A 132 0.04 -9.09 6.90
N GLY A 133 -1.12 -8.59 6.47
CA GLY A 133 -2.25 -8.30 7.34
C GLY A 133 -2.80 -9.55 8.04
N LEU A 134 -2.86 -10.69 7.34
CA LEU A 134 -3.25 -11.97 7.94
C LEU A 134 -2.24 -12.44 9.01
N ILE A 135 -0.94 -12.33 8.73
CA ILE A 135 0.12 -12.67 9.69
C ILE A 135 -0.02 -11.79 10.95
N TYR A 136 -0.22 -10.49 10.76
CA TYR A 136 -0.47 -9.54 11.84
C TYR A 136 -1.68 -9.93 12.70
N LEU A 137 -2.81 -10.30 12.08
CA LEU A 137 -4.01 -10.71 12.79
C LEU A 137 -3.79 -12.00 13.60
N ILE A 138 -3.13 -13.00 12.99
CA ILE A 138 -2.81 -14.26 13.67
C ILE A 138 -1.88 -14.01 14.87
N ALA A 139 -0.86 -13.16 14.72
CA ALA A 139 0.03 -12.78 15.81
C ALA A 139 -0.73 -12.09 16.94
N THR A 140 -1.66 -11.19 16.61
CA THR A 140 -2.51 -10.51 17.59
C THR A 140 -3.40 -11.49 18.35
N MET A 141 -4.03 -12.45 17.65
CA MET A 141 -4.85 -13.48 18.29
C MET A 141 -4.02 -14.37 19.23
N ALA A 142 -2.82 -14.77 18.82
CA ALA A 142 -1.92 -15.57 19.64
C ALA A 142 -1.48 -14.81 20.90
N LEU A 143 -1.14 -13.53 20.78
CA LEU A 143 -0.77 -12.67 21.92
C LEU A 143 -1.92 -12.52 22.91
N ASN A 144 -3.15 -12.34 22.42
CA ASN A 144 -4.32 -12.27 23.30
C ASN A 144 -4.54 -13.57 24.07
N TYR A 145 -4.29 -14.72 23.44
CA TYR A 145 -4.35 -16.02 24.11
C TYR A 145 -3.28 -16.15 25.21
N PHE A 146 -2.02 -15.79 24.92
CA PHE A 146 -0.93 -15.86 25.91
C PHE A 146 -1.14 -14.92 27.10
N LYS A 147 -1.59 -13.68 26.84
CA LYS A 147 -1.87 -12.72 27.92
C LYS A 147 -3.04 -13.17 28.80
N GLN A 148 -4.02 -13.89 28.25
CA GLN A 148 -5.15 -14.43 29.01
C GLN A 148 -4.74 -15.59 29.93
N ASP A 149 -3.79 -16.41 29.51
CA ASP A 149 -3.28 -17.55 30.31
C ASP A 149 -2.43 -17.07 31.51
N SER A 150 -1.77 -15.92 31.41
CA SER A 150 -0.99 -15.30 32.52
C SER A 150 -1.83 -14.72 33.68
N VAL A 151 -3.16 -14.79 33.63
CA VAL A 151 -4.06 -14.26 34.68
C VAL A 151 -4.47 -15.34 35.71
N GLY A 152 -4.12 -16.62 35.47
CA GLY A 152 -4.33 -17.73 36.41
C GLY A 152 -3.17 -17.94 37.38
#